data_AF-A0A1C6V2C6-F1
#
_entry.id   AF-A0A1C6V2C6-F1
#
_cell.length_a   1.000
_cell.length_b   1.000
_cell.length_c   1.000
_cell.angle_alpha   90.00
_cell.angle_beta   90.00
_cell.angle_gamma   90.00
#
_symmetry.space_group_name_H-M   'P 1'
#
loop_
_entity.id
_entity.type
_entity.pdbx_description
1 polymer ?
#
loop_
_entity_poly.entity_id
_entity_poly.type
_entity_poly.pdbx_seq_one_letter_code
_entity_poly.pdbx_strand_id
1 'polypeptide(L)'
;MAPDDNLDEALRELARHARQTGRVATASDVRRRGDTRRRRRYGATAVLGVVLLGAVGVGIAGFAGRPPDTLPAGPTAVPSRSAPLPSLPTPNPARPTPTPTGSAPVDTAPTGGTASGSAPTGAAPATSAGTSASTPAAEVDPLKLARRQYAVVRTGAFESAVSLLDDGQLGEVDGDEGRSLFVFLPQPDGSYLIRTAEPDSAGTRHCWQVGAGGGTPPIVAARCVPTDPAQQFTIGTGPTADGDRTHTIGNGSAFLRHSSQLGLVLAEADAADADTVFRFVDNGAAPR
;
A
#
# COMPACT_ATOMS: atom_id res chain seq x y z
N MET A 1 -36.52 9.93 -22.42
CA MET A 1 -36.38 10.03 -20.95
C MET A 1 -37.73 10.45 -20.41
N ALA A 2 -38.39 9.57 -19.64
CA ALA A 2 -39.49 10.00 -18.79
C ALA A 2 -38.89 10.61 -17.51
N PRO A 3 -39.50 11.64 -16.91
CA PRO A 3 -39.08 12.11 -15.59
C PRO A 3 -39.37 11.04 -14.53
N ASP A 4 -38.47 10.90 -13.55
CA ASP A 4 -38.63 9.93 -12.46
C ASP A 4 -39.64 10.43 -11.41
N ASP A 5 -40.93 10.29 -11.68
CA ASP A 5 -42.04 10.65 -10.78
C ASP A 5 -41.89 10.04 -9.36
N ASN A 6 -41.18 8.91 -9.26
CA ASN A 6 -40.84 8.24 -8.01
C ASN A 6 -39.94 9.08 -7.08
N LEU A 7 -39.05 9.93 -7.63
CA LEU A 7 -38.15 10.76 -6.83
C LEU A 7 -38.94 11.89 -6.13
N ASP A 8 -39.83 12.55 -6.87
CA ASP A 8 -40.64 13.65 -6.35
C ASP A 8 -41.61 13.19 -5.25
N GLU A 9 -42.23 12.01 -5.38
CA GLU A 9 -43.10 11.50 -4.33
C GLU A 9 -42.31 11.02 -3.09
N ALA A 10 -41.12 10.43 -3.27
CA ALA A 10 -40.23 10.11 -2.15
C ALA A 10 -39.78 11.38 -1.39
N LEU A 11 -39.49 12.47 -2.11
CA LEU A 11 -39.17 13.77 -1.52
C LEU A 11 -40.37 14.40 -0.80
N ARG A 12 -41.59 14.30 -1.35
CA ARG A 12 -42.82 14.74 -0.67
C ARG A 12 -43.09 13.92 0.59
N GLU A 13 -42.92 12.61 0.55
CA GLU A 13 -43.12 11.73 1.71
C GLU A 13 -42.11 12.06 2.82
N LEU A 14 -40.82 12.23 2.48
CA LEU A 14 -39.78 12.66 3.40
C LEU A 14 -40.11 14.01 4.05
N ALA A 15 -40.55 14.99 3.26
CA ALA A 15 -40.95 16.31 3.78
C ALA A 15 -42.19 16.24 4.69
N ARG A 16 -43.16 15.36 4.38
CA ARG A 16 -44.36 15.11 5.20
C ARG A 16 -43.98 14.47 6.55
N HIS A 17 -43.05 13.50 6.52
CA HIS A 17 -42.53 12.82 7.71
C HIS A 17 -41.67 13.75 8.60
N ALA A 18 -40.85 14.62 8.00
CA ALA A 18 -40.06 15.61 8.73
C ALA A 18 -40.95 16.63 9.48
N ARG A 19 -42.07 17.05 8.88
CA ARG A 19 -43.06 17.93 9.53
C ARG A 19 -43.77 17.25 10.70
N GLN A 20 -44.10 15.97 10.60
CA GLN A 20 -44.78 15.22 11.68
C GLN A 20 -43.86 14.91 12.86
N THR A 21 -42.59 14.61 12.62
CA THR A 21 -41.64 14.21 13.68
C THR A 21 -40.88 15.39 14.30
N GLY A 22 -40.90 16.57 13.66
CA GLY A 22 -40.26 17.79 14.15
C GLY A 22 -38.74 17.71 14.29
N ARG A 23 -38.12 16.62 13.82
CA ARG A 23 -36.70 16.32 13.96
C ARG A 23 -36.18 15.69 12.68
N VAL A 24 -35.44 16.46 11.90
CA VAL A 24 -34.57 15.90 10.87
C VAL A 24 -33.53 15.03 11.58
N ALA A 25 -33.35 13.78 11.12
CA ALA A 25 -32.35 12.89 11.69
C ALA A 25 -30.97 13.58 11.62
N THR A 26 -30.26 13.63 12.74
CA THR A 26 -28.91 14.21 12.78
C THR A 26 -27.97 13.41 11.87
N ALA A 27 -26.89 14.05 11.40
CA ALA A 27 -25.91 13.36 10.55
C ALA A 27 -25.36 12.08 11.20
N SER A 28 -25.27 12.04 12.54
CA SER A 28 -24.89 10.85 13.32
C SER A 28 -25.94 9.73 13.26
N ASP A 29 -27.24 10.04 13.30
CA ASP A 29 -28.31 9.04 13.15
C ASP A 29 -28.39 8.48 11.72
N VAL A 30 -28.09 9.30 10.71
CA VAL A 30 -28.01 8.85 9.31
C VAL A 30 -26.84 7.87 9.13
N ARG A 31 -25.64 8.21 9.65
CA ARG A 31 -24.47 7.29 9.67
C ARG A 31 -24.81 5.98 10.38
N ARG A 32 -25.32 6.04 11.62
CA ARG A 32 -25.71 4.85 12.41
C ARG A 32 -26.72 3.94 11.70
N ARG A 33 -27.65 4.49 10.91
CA ARG A 33 -28.57 3.71 10.05
C ARG A 33 -27.90 3.13 8.81
N GLY A 34 -26.90 3.80 8.25
CA GLY A 34 -26.02 3.28 7.20
C GLY A 34 -25.26 2.04 7.69
N ASP A 35 -24.56 2.16 8.81
CA ASP A 35 -23.73 1.10 9.39
C ASP A 35 -24.55 -0.15 9.73
N THR A 36 -25.74 0.03 10.33
CA THR A 36 -26.64 -1.09 10.62
C THR A 36 -27.22 -1.76 9.37
N ARG A 37 -27.40 -1.03 8.26
CA ARG A 37 -27.75 -1.63 6.96
C ARG A 37 -26.57 -2.37 6.32
N ARG A 38 -25.34 -1.83 6.38
CA ARG A 38 -24.13 -2.51 5.91
C ARG A 38 -23.89 -3.81 6.68
N ARG A 39 -23.89 -3.78 8.02
CA ARG A 39 -23.74 -4.98 8.87
C ARG A 39 -24.79 -6.06 8.59
N ARG A 40 -26.04 -5.68 8.30
CA ARG A 40 -27.07 -6.66 7.88
C ARG A 40 -26.80 -7.31 6.52
N ARG A 41 -26.13 -6.64 5.59
CA ARG A 41 -25.73 -7.24 4.30
C ARG A 41 -24.59 -8.26 4.50
N TYR A 42 -23.57 -7.91 5.28
CA TYR A 42 -22.47 -8.85 5.60
C TYR A 42 -22.94 -10.05 6.45
N GLY A 43 -23.94 -9.88 7.32
CA GLY A 43 -24.57 -11.00 8.02
C GLY A 43 -25.43 -11.90 7.13
N ALA A 44 -25.99 -11.38 6.04
CA ALA A 44 -26.85 -12.15 5.13
C ALA A 44 -26.06 -13.07 4.17
N THR A 45 -24.85 -12.67 3.76
CA THR A 45 -23.98 -13.48 2.88
C THR A 45 -23.40 -14.71 3.58
N ALA A 46 -23.26 -14.69 4.92
CA ALA A 46 -22.77 -15.83 5.69
C ALA A 46 -23.79 -16.99 5.84
N VAL A 47 -25.08 -16.76 5.58
CA VAL A 47 -26.15 -17.76 5.79
C VAL A 47 -26.65 -18.36 4.46
N LEU A 48 -26.41 -17.70 3.33
CA LEU A 48 -26.82 -18.17 1.99
C LEU A 48 -25.87 -19.20 1.36
N GLY A 49 -24.88 -19.70 2.12
CA GLY A 49 -23.95 -20.76 1.70
C GLY A 49 -24.25 -22.18 2.22
N VAL A 50 -25.32 -22.37 3.03
CA VAL A 50 -25.56 -23.63 3.77
C VAL A 50 -26.92 -24.28 3.46
N VAL A 51 -27.82 -23.63 2.69
CA VAL A 51 -29.21 -24.10 2.47
C VAL A 51 -29.47 -24.51 1.01
N LEU A 52 -28.48 -25.12 0.34
CA LEU A 52 -28.61 -25.67 -1.02
C LEU A 52 -28.34 -27.19 -1.09
N LEU A 53 -28.46 -27.89 0.04
CA LEU A 53 -28.37 -29.36 0.16
C LEU A 53 -29.51 -29.92 1.04
N GLY A 54 -30.75 -29.52 0.78
CA GLY A 54 -31.89 -29.84 1.65
C GLY A 54 -33.28 -29.69 1.03
N ALA A 55 -33.51 -30.24 -0.17
CA ALA A 55 -34.83 -30.25 -0.80
C ALA A 55 -35.10 -31.53 -1.62
N VAL A 56 -35.28 -32.66 -0.93
CA VAL A 56 -35.84 -33.89 -1.51
C VAL A 56 -37.00 -34.35 -0.63
N GLY A 57 -38.18 -34.57 -1.22
CA GLY A 57 -39.14 -35.54 -0.67
C GLY A 57 -40.51 -35.05 -0.20
N VAL A 58 -41.27 -34.35 -1.06
CA VAL A 58 -42.75 -34.43 -1.15
C VAL A 58 -43.14 -34.15 -2.62
N GLY A 59 -44.09 -34.82 -3.28
CA GLY A 59 -44.83 -36.05 -2.91
C GLY A 59 -46.27 -36.11 -3.47
N ILE A 60 -46.46 -36.53 -4.73
CA ILE A 60 -47.79 -36.78 -5.33
C ILE A 60 -47.77 -38.10 -6.12
N ALA A 61 -48.85 -38.89 -6.04
CA ALA A 61 -48.98 -40.23 -6.63
C ALA A 61 -49.62 -40.24 -8.03
N GLY A 62 -49.36 -41.29 -8.82
CA GLY A 62 -50.15 -41.59 -10.04
C GLY A 62 -49.58 -42.67 -10.98
N PHE A 63 -50.38 -43.72 -11.21
CA PHE A 63 -50.45 -44.57 -12.42
C PHE A 63 -49.31 -45.56 -12.79
N ALA A 64 -49.54 -46.82 -12.39
CA ALA A 64 -49.38 -48.09 -13.10
C ALA A 64 -48.53 -48.23 -14.41
N GLY A 65 -47.55 -49.15 -14.38
CA GLY A 65 -47.57 -50.34 -15.26
C GLY A 65 -46.40 -50.65 -16.22
N ARG A 66 -45.48 -51.56 -15.81
CA ARG A 66 -44.64 -52.49 -16.65
C ARG A 66 -43.59 -51.82 -17.60
N PRO A 67 -42.57 -52.53 -18.16
CA PRO A 67 -41.88 -53.79 -17.85
C PRO A 67 -40.48 -53.55 -17.20
N PRO A 68 -39.64 -54.58 -16.96
CA PRO A 68 -38.27 -54.39 -16.45
C PRO A 68 -37.24 -54.22 -17.58
N ASP A 69 -36.74 -53.00 -17.77
CA ASP A 69 -35.60 -52.72 -18.66
C ASP A 69 -34.36 -52.25 -17.88
N THR A 70 -33.23 -52.86 -18.25
CA THR A 70 -31.82 -52.52 -18.02
C THR A 70 -31.45 -51.37 -17.08
N LEU A 71 -30.72 -51.71 -16.02
CA LEU A 71 -29.98 -50.76 -15.16
C LEU A 71 -28.93 -49.98 -15.97
N PRO A 72 -28.92 -48.63 -15.93
CA PRO A 72 -27.76 -47.85 -16.34
C PRO A 72 -26.63 -48.01 -15.31
N ALA A 73 -25.41 -48.24 -15.78
CA ALA A 73 -24.24 -48.38 -14.91
C ALA A 73 -23.99 -47.08 -14.13
N GLY A 74 -23.93 -47.18 -12.80
CA GLY A 74 -23.45 -46.07 -11.96
C GLY A 74 -21.97 -45.80 -12.23
N PRO A 75 -21.51 -44.54 -12.14
CA PRO A 75 -20.09 -44.23 -12.29
C PRO A 75 -19.30 -44.89 -11.16
N THR A 76 -18.41 -45.83 -11.53
CA THR A 76 -17.44 -46.43 -10.62
C THR A 76 -16.60 -45.34 -9.97
N ALA A 77 -16.69 -45.21 -8.65
CA ALA A 77 -15.81 -44.34 -7.88
C ALA A 77 -14.37 -44.86 -8.02
N VAL A 78 -13.55 -44.18 -8.82
CA VAL A 78 -12.12 -44.46 -8.92
C VAL A 78 -11.45 -43.93 -7.64
N PRO A 79 -10.69 -44.75 -6.91
CA PRO A 79 -9.86 -44.22 -5.83
C PRO A 79 -8.75 -43.36 -6.44
N SER A 80 -8.87 -42.03 -6.31
CA SER A 80 -7.80 -41.11 -6.70
C SER A 80 -6.54 -41.44 -5.93
N ARG A 81 -5.49 -41.82 -6.67
CA ARG A 81 -4.16 -42.13 -6.13
C ARG A 81 -3.64 -40.96 -5.29
N SER A 82 -3.06 -41.29 -4.15
CA SER A 82 -2.19 -40.38 -3.40
C SER A 82 -1.12 -39.81 -4.33
N ALA A 83 -1.04 -38.48 -4.44
CA ALA A 83 0.08 -37.82 -5.09
C ALA A 83 1.36 -38.05 -4.26
N PRO A 84 2.51 -38.36 -4.88
CA PRO A 84 3.76 -38.50 -4.15
C PRO A 84 4.22 -37.15 -3.59
N LEU A 85 4.74 -37.16 -2.36
CA LEU A 85 5.41 -36.01 -1.76
C LEU A 85 6.63 -35.59 -2.60
N PRO A 86 6.92 -34.29 -2.75
CA PRO A 86 8.21 -33.85 -3.27
C PRO A 86 9.31 -34.20 -2.25
N SER A 87 10.26 -35.04 -2.68
CA SER A 87 11.41 -35.45 -1.87
C SER A 87 12.27 -34.25 -1.50
N LEU A 88 12.61 -34.10 -0.21
CA LEU A 88 13.65 -33.15 0.21
C LEU A 88 15.02 -33.56 -0.39
N PRO A 89 15.84 -32.60 -0.84
CA PRO A 89 17.22 -32.90 -1.20
C PRO A 89 18.07 -33.19 0.05
N THR A 90 18.47 -34.45 0.21
CA THR A 90 19.43 -34.88 1.23
C THR A 90 20.79 -34.20 1.03
N PRO A 91 21.42 -33.62 2.07
CA PRO A 91 22.76 -33.05 1.96
C PRO A 91 23.81 -34.17 1.74
N ASN A 92 24.67 -34.01 0.73
CA ASN A 92 25.73 -34.95 0.39
C ASN A 92 27.06 -34.59 1.11
N PRO A 93 27.65 -35.45 1.96
CA PRO A 93 28.89 -35.14 2.69
C PRO A 93 30.13 -35.89 2.16
N ALA A 94 30.86 -35.31 1.19
CA ALA A 94 32.26 -35.63 0.84
C ALA A 94 32.80 -34.59 -0.19
N ARG A 95 33.82 -33.77 0.13
CA ARG A 95 35.29 -34.00 -0.11
C ARG A 95 35.71 -33.71 -1.58
N PRO A 96 36.92 -33.20 -1.92
CA PRO A 96 38.10 -32.84 -1.10
C PRO A 96 38.62 -31.38 -1.21
N THR A 97 39.57 -31.05 -0.34
CA THR A 97 40.53 -29.93 -0.40
C THR A 97 41.37 -29.94 -1.70
N PRO A 98 41.74 -28.74 -2.22
CA PRO A 98 43.14 -28.53 -2.60
C PRO A 98 43.76 -27.23 -2.06
N THR A 99 44.90 -27.40 -1.39
CA THR A 99 46.01 -26.44 -1.22
C THR A 99 47.17 -27.08 -2.03
N PRO A 100 48.19 -26.38 -2.60
CA PRO A 100 48.72 -25.07 -2.20
C PRO A 100 49.15 -24.12 -3.37
N THR A 101 49.90 -23.08 -2.99
CA THR A 101 50.94 -22.34 -3.77
C THR A 101 50.45 -21.02 -4.39
N GLY A 102 51.08 -19.85 -4.21
CA GLY A 102 52.40 -19.54 -3.65
C GLY A 102 53.31 -18.89 -4.69
N SER A 103 53.15 -17.57 -4.92
CA SER A 103 54.09 -16.75 -5.70
C SER A 103 54.11 -15.31 -5.18
N ALA A 104 55.28 -14.67 -5.30
CA ALA A 104 55.70 -13.50 -4.53
C ALA A 104 55.59 -12.17 -5.35
N PRO A 105 56.02 -11.00 -4.82
CA PRO A 105 55.71 -9.70 -5.40
C PRO A 105 56.63 -9.33 -6.58
N VAL A 106 56.21 -8.34 -7.37
CA VAL A 106 57.06 -7.64 -8.34
C VAL A 106 57.08 -6.15 -8.00
N ASP A 107 58.23 -5.71 -7.47
CA ASP A 107 58.62 -4.29 -7.47
C ASP A 107 59.01 -3.87 -8.89
N THR A 108 58.55 -2.69 -9.32
CA THR A 108 59.16 -1.98 -10.45
C THR A 108 59.17 -0.48 -10.22
N ALA A 109 60.25 0.03 -9.63
CA ALA A 109 60.67 1.41 -9.84
C ALA A 109 61.28 1.55 -11.26
N PRO A 110 61.26 2.77 -11.85
CA PRO A 110 62.57 3.34 -12.14
C PRO A 110 62.71 4.85 -11.90
N THR A 111 63.94 5.18 -11.56
CA THR A 111 64.62 6.47 -11.40
C THR A 111 64.49 7.46 -12.57
N GLY A 112 64.40 8.75 -12.25
CA GLY A 112 65.27 9.78 -12.86
C GLY A 112 64.67 10.67 -13.96
N GLY A 113 64.62 11.99 -13.71
CA GLY A 113 64.22 12.98 -14.70
C GLY A 113 64.32 14.43 -14.20
N THR A 114 65.54 14.93 -14.00
CA THR A 114 65.79 16.34 -13.67
C THR A 114 65.68 17.25 -14.89
N ALA A 115 64.90 18.32 -14.81
CA ALA A 115 65.06 19.51 -15.65
C ALA A 115 64.76 20.78 -14.84
N SER A 116 65.72 21.71 -14.83
CA SER A 116 65.58 23.03 -14.20
C SER A 116 65.02 24.03 -15.22
N GLY A 117 64.12 24.92 -14.79
CA GLY A 117 63.51 25.95 -15.64
C GLY A 117 63.10 27.18 -14.82
N SER A 118 63.72 28.32 -15.11
CA SER A 118 63.61 29.55 -14.32
C SER A 118 62.26 30.29 -14.47
N ALA A 119 61.95 31.13 -13.46
CA ALA A 119 60.82 32.06 -13.45
C ALA A 119 60.92 33.14 -14.56
N PRO A 120 59.81 33.88 -14.84
CA PRO A 120 59.67 35.18 -14.17
C PRO A 120 58.24 35.67 -13.81
N THR A 121 58.18 36.45 -12.73
CA THR A 121 57.41 37.71 -12.55
C THR A 121 55.89 37.78 -12.83
N GLY A 122 55.11 37.70 -11.75
CA GLY A 122 54.29 38.81 -11.24
C GLY A 122 52.92 39.15 -11.87
N ALA A 123 51.83 38.93 -11.12
CA ALA A 123 50.57 39.68 -11.24
C ALA A 123 49.70 39.63 -9.96
N ALA A 124 49.29 40.82 -9.49
CA ALA A 124 48.11 41.21 -8.69
C ALA A 124 47.58 40.37 -7.49
N PRO A 125 47.12 41.03 -6.40
CA PRO A 125 46.34 40.38 -5.35
C PRO A 125 44.89 40.15 -5.82
N ALA A 126 44.49 38.88 -5.98
CA ALA A 126 43.10 38.53 -6.21
C ALA A 126 42.31 38.64 -4.90
N THR A 127 41.38 39.59 -4.83
CA THR A 127 40.42 39.73 -3.73
C THR A 127 39.66 38.43 -3.53
N SER A 128 39.86 37.76 -2.39
CA SER A 128 39.06 36.60 -1.99
C SER A 128 37.62 37.03 -1.70
N ALA A 129 36.81 37.13 -2.75
CA ALA A 129 35.36 37.19 -2.62
C ALA A 129 34.92 35.88 -1.96
N GLY A 130 34.70 35.94 -0.65
CA GLY A 130 34.13 34.83 0.08
C GLY A 130 32.75 34.55 -0.48
N THR A 131 32.63 33.49 -1.28
CA THR A 131 31.35 32.91 -1.64
C THR A 131 30.72 32.41 -0.35
N SER A 132 29.95 33.27 0.30
CA SER A 132 29.04 32.88 1.37
C SER A 132 28.13 31.82 0.79
N ALA A 133 28.43 30.56 1.11
CA ALA A 133 27.58 29.44 0.76
C ALA A 133 26.24 29.71 1.45
N SER A 134 25.26 30.14 0.66
CA SER A 134 23.91 30.39 1.14
C SER A 134 23.38 29.10 1.74
N THR A 135 23.40 29.00 3.07
CA THR A 135 22.72 27.92 3.78
C THR A 135 21.29 27.91 3.25
N PRO A 136 20.82 26.81 2.62
CA PRO A 136 19.48 26.77 2.08
C PRO A 136 18.52 27.06 3.24
N ALA A 137 17.76 28.15 3.12
CA ALA A 137 16.83 28.56 4.15
C ALA A 137 15.90 27.38 4.39
N ALA A 138 15.86 26.87 5.63
CA ALA A 138 15.11 25.67 5.97
C ALA A 138 13.68 25.82 5.47
N GLU A 139 13.34 25.06 4.42
CA GLU A 139 12.05 25.18 3.76
C GLU A 139 10.98 24.91 4.81
N VAL A 140 10.11 25.89 5.02
CA VAL A 140 9.09 25.81 6.08
C VAL A 140 8.12 24.73 5.67
N ASP A 141 8.36 23.51 6.15
CA ASP A 141 7.58 22.31 5.86
C ASP A 141 6.08 22.65 5.91
N PRO A 142 5.43 22.80 4.73
CA PRO A 142 4.09 23.34 4.65
C PRO A 142 3.07 22.34 5.18
N LEU A 143 3.44 21.06 5.25
CA LEU A 143 2.64 19.97 5.75
C LEU A 143 2.83 19.75 7.26
N LYS A 144 3.77 20.43 7.94
CA LYS A 144 4.02 20.27 9.39
C LYS A 144 4.12 18.78 9.77
N LEU A 145 4.88 18.04 8.98
CA LEU A 145 5.15 16.62 9.12
C LEU A 145 5.73 16.35 10.53
N ALA A 146 5.60 15.12 11.00
CA ALA A 146 5.75 14.65 12.38
C ALA A 146 4.75 15.20 13.42
N ARG A 147 4.13 16.36 13.20
CA ARG A 147 3.19 16.95 14.18
C ARG A 147 1.73 16.59 13.94
N ARG A 148 1.42 16.09 12.75
CA ARG A 148 0.05 15.85 12.26
C ARG A 148 -0.08 14.47 11.67
N GLN A 149 -1.30 13.94 11.73
CA GLN A 149 -1.66 12.65 11.18
C GLN A 149 -2.52 12.84 9.92
N TYR A 150 -2.30 11.98 8.93
CA TYR A 150 -2.84 12.12 7.59
C TYR A 150 -3.50 10.84 7.11
N ALA A 151 -4.66 10.97 6.48
CA ALA A 151 -5.12 9.94 5.54
C ALA A 151 -4.46 10.21 4.18
N VAL A 152 -3.92 9.17 3.56
CA VAL A 152 -3.28 9.26 2.23
C VAL A 152 -4.28 8.73 1.20
N VAL A 153 -4.61 9.53 0.20
CA VAL A 153 -5.67 9.24 -0.79
C VAL A 153 -5.11 9.42 -2.19
N ARG A 154 -5.18 8.42 -3.08
CA ARG A 154 -4.76 8.58 -4.48
C ARG A 154 -5.74 9.50 -5.20
N THR A 155 -5.23 10.44 -6.02
CA THR A 155 -6.07 11.46 -6.68
C THR A 155 -7.10 10.88 -7.63
N GLY A 156 -6.76 9.80 -8.34
CA GLY A 156 -7.67 9.09 -9.25
C GLY A 156 -8.63 8.09 -8.60
N ALA A 157 -8.61 7.95 -7.26
CA ALA A 157 -9.45 6.99 -6.56
C ALA A 157 -10.68 7.65 -5.93
N PHE A 158 -11.86 7.07 -6.16
CA PHE A 158 -13.11 7.54 -5.56
C PHE A 158 -13.33 6.83 -4.22
N GLU A 159 -13.35 7.59 -3.12
CA GLU A 159 -13.61 7.10 -1.75
C GLU A 159 -12.63 6.04 -1.20
N SER A 160 -11.52 5.73 -1.88
CA SER A 160 -10.45 4.88 -1.34
C SER A 160 -9.43 5.70 -0.54
N ALA A 161 -8.76 5.06 0.43
CA ALA A 161 -7.56 5.59 1.05
C ALA A 161 -6.55 4.47 1.31
N VAL A 162 -5.27 4.82 1.38
CA VAL A 162 -4.21 3.89 1.74
C VAL A 162 -4.43 3.41 3.17
N SER A 163 -4.34 2.10 3.39
CA SER A 163 -4.38 1.50 4.72
C SER A 163 -3.43 0.31 4.82
N LEU A 164 -3.09 -0.06 6.05
CA LEU A 164 -2.46 -1.33 6.36
C LEU A 164 -3.54 -2.42 6.37
N LEU A 165 -3.31 -3.50 5.62
CA LEU A 165 -4.18 -4.67 5.55
C LEU A 165 -3.81 -5.71 6.64
N ASP A 166 -4.70 -6.67 6.88
CA ASP A 166 -4.52 -7.73 7.89
C ASP A 166 -3.31 -8.65 7.62
N ASP A 167 -2.85 -8.74 6.38
CA ASP A 167 -1.64 -9.48 6.00
C ASP A 167 -0.34 -8.68 6.17
N GLY A 168 -0.44 -7.43 6.64
CA GLY A 168 0.67 -6.51 6.83
C GLY A 168 1.11 -5.78 5.55
N GLN A 169 0.44 -5.92 4.42
CA GLN A 169 0.72 -5.14 3.21
C GLN A 169 -0.07 -3.84 3.19
N LEU A 170 0.39 -2.85 2.41
CA LEU A 170 -0.40 -1.66 2.12
C LEU A 170 -1.32 -1.89 0.93
N GLY A 171 -2.58 -1.47 1.08
CA GLY A 171 -3.56 -1.45 0.00
C GLY A 171 -4.43 -0.21 0.06
N GLU A 172 -5.36 -0.10 -0.88
CA GLU A 172 -6.45 0.88 -0.81
C GLU A 172 -7.68 0.22 -0.17
N VAL A 173 -8.36 0.93 0.74
CA VAL A 173 -9.63 0.50 1.35
C VAL A 173 -10.73 1.55 1.13
N ASP A 174 -11.92 1.08 0.78
CA ASP A 174 -13.07 1.92 0.43
C ASP A 174 -13.87 2.38 1.66
N GLY A 175 -14.20 3.66 1.71
CA GLY A 175 -14.92 4.27 2.82
C GLY A 175 -14.08 4.41 4.10
N ASP A 176 -14.69 4.95 5.16
CA ASP A 176 -13.96 5.39 6.36
C ASP A 176 -13.61 4.26 7.36
N GLU A 177 -14.21 3.08 7.22
CA GLU A 177 -13.99 1.93 8.11
C GLU A 177 -12.65 1.24 7.78
N GLY A 178 -11.76 1.08 8.78
CA GLY A 178 -10.48 0.39 8.59
C GLY A 178 -9.38 1.22 7.90
N ARG A 179 -9.58 2.52 7.69
CA ARG A 179 -8.52 3.42 7.19
C ARG A 179 -7.46 3.68 8.27
N SER A 180 -6.21 3.38 7.93
CA SER A 180 -5.05 3.76 8.72
C SER A 180 -4.75 5.25 8.54
N LEU A 181 -4.32 5.90 9.62
CA LEU A 181 -3.75 7.25 9.58
C LEU A 181 -2.23 7.15 9.73
N PHE A 182 -1.51 8.04 9.05
CA PHE A 182 -0.06 8.02 8.99
C PHE A 182 0.58 9.32 9.48
N VAL A 183 1.77 9.20 10.05
CA VAL A 183 2.62 10.31 10.49
C VAL A 183 3.96 10.16 9.77
N PHE A 184 4.30 11.16 8.97
CA PHE A 184 5.58 11.27 8.26
C PHE A 184 6.61 11.86 9.20
N LEU A 185 7.65 11.12 9.59
CA LEU A 185 8.67 11.57 10.52
C LEU A 185 9.93 11.98 9.72
N PRO A 186 10.27 13.28 9.62
CA PRO A 186 11.42 13.72 8.83
C PRO A 186 12.72 13.19 9.43
N GLN A 187 13.64 12.81 8.55
CA GLN A 187 14.97 12.31 8.87
C GLN A 187 16.04 13.39 8.59
N PRO A 188 17.27 13.27 9.15
CA PRO A 188 18.32 14.29 8.99
C PRO A 188 18.81 14.50 7.56
N ASP A 189 18.56 13.55 6.66
CA ASP A 189 18.91 13.57 5.23
C ASP A 189 17.80 14.15 4.33
N GLY A 190 16.65 14.55 4.90
CA GLY A 190 15.48 15.02 4.16
C GLY A 190 14.53 13.91 3.69
N SER A 191 14.83 12.64 3.98
CA SER A 191 13.87 11.54 3.83
C SER A 191 12.85 11.51 4.97
N TYR A 192 11.89 10.59 4.91
CA TYR A 192 10.81 10.42 5.88
C TYR A 192 10.60 8.95 6.21
N LEU A 193 10.48 8.63 7.51
CA LEU A 193 9.80 7.39 7.93
C LEU A 193 8.29 7.65 7.86
N ILE A 194 7.52 6.75 7.24
CA ILE A 194 6.05 6.84 7.24
C ILE A 194 5.51 5.82 8.25
N ARG A 195 4.92 6.29 9.34
CA ARG A 195 4.50 5.46 10.49
C ARG A 195 2.99 5.48 10.68
N THR A 196 2.37 4.38 11.12
CA THR A 196 0.99 4.41 11.63
C THR A 196 0.87 5.40 12.80
N ALA A 197 -0.20 6.19 12.80
CA ALA A 197 -0.49 7.13 13.88
C ALA A 197 -0.96 6.37 15.12
N GLU A 198 -1.94 5.49 14.92
CA GLU A 198 -2.46 4.59 15.94
C GLU A 198 -1.59 3.33 16.05
N PRO A 199 -1.40 2.79 17.28
CA PRO A 199 -0.79 1.48 17.46
C PRO A 199 -1.78 0.36 17.13
N ASP A 200 -1.23 -0.83 16.82
CA ASP A 200 -2.01 -2.05 16.72
C ASP A 200 -2.51 -2.57 18.09
N SER A 201 -3.18 -3.72 18.09
CA SER A 201 -3.69 -4.39 19.29
C SER A 201 -2.58 -4.84 20.27
N ALA A 202 -1.33 -4.91 19.83
CA ALA A 202 -0.16 -5.18 20.66
C ALA A 202 0.55 -3.89 21.14
N GLY A 203 -0.03 -2.71 20.88
CA GLY A 203 0.55 -1.41 21.25
C GLY A 203 1.69 -0.96 20.33
N THR A 204 1.93 -1.64 19.21
CA THR A 204 3.04 -1.36 18.29
C THR A 204 2.58 -0.43 17.16
N ARG A 205 3.34 0.64 16.92
CA ARG A 205 3.22 1.45 15.69
C ARG A 205 4.18 0.90 14.63
N HIS A 206 3.69 0.70 13.42
CA HIS A 206 4.48 0.16 12.31
C HIS A 206 4.95 1.28 11.38
N CYS A 207 6.13 1.11 10.80
CA CYS A 207 6.61 1.94 9.70
C CYS A 207 6.42 1.20 8.37
N TRP A 208 6.23 1.96 7.31
CA TRP A 208 6.26 1.45 5.94
C TRP A 208 7.67 0.96 5.62
N GLN A 209 7.77 -0.17 4.92
CA GLN A 209 9.02 -0.71 4.43
C GLN A 209 8.83 -1.27 3.01
N VAL A 210 9.82 -1.07 2.15
CA VAL A 210 9.93 -1.77 0.86
C VAL A 210 10.12 -3.26 1.12
N GLY A 211 9.14 -4.07 0.72
CA GLY A 211 9.20 -5.52 0.82
C GLY A 211 10.22 -6.12 -0.14
N ALA A 212 10.74 -7.30 0.18
CA ALA A 212 11.59 -8.04 -0.75
C ALA A 212 10.73 -8.57 -1.93
N GLY A 213 11.04 -8.14 -3.15
CA GLY A 213 10.33 -8.54 -4.37
C GLY A 213 11.12 -8.21 -5.63
N GLY A 214 10.90 -8.98 -6.70
CA GLY A 214 11.54 -8.75 -7.99
C GLY A 214 10.78 -7.69 -8.81
N GLY A 215 11.49 -6.63 -9.22
CA GLY A 215 11.00 -5.61 -10.16
C GLY A 215 10.01 -4.58 -9.59
N THR A 216 9.00 -5.04 -8.84
CA THR A 216 7.89 -4.19 -8.37
C THR A 216 7.55 -4.53 -6.90
N PRO A 217 8.42 -4.17 -5.93
CA PRO A 217 8.25 -4.60 -4.54
C PRO A 217 7.00 -3.98 -3.88
N PRO A 218 6.23 -4.75 -3.09
CA PRO A 218 5.12 -4.22 -2.30
C PRO A 218 5.63 -3.38 -1.12
N ILE A 219 4.79 -2.49 -0.59
CA ILE A 219 5.05 -1.86 0.71
C ILE A 219 4.38 -2.66 1.81
N VAL A 220 5.14 -2.94 2.88
CA VAL A 220 4.72 -3.72 4.04
C VAL A 220 4.89 -2.94 5.34
N ALA A 221 4.15 -3.31 6.38
CA ALA A 221 4.42 -2.89 7.74
C ALA A 221 5.65 -3.61 8.31
N ALA A 222 6.53 -2.83 8.93
CA ALA A 222 7.65 -3.32 9.70
C ALA A 222 7.83 -2.52 10.99
N ARG A 223 8.72 -2.99 11.87
CA ARG A 223 9.18 -2.19 13.01
C ARG A 223 9.97 -0.98 12.48
N CYS A 224 9.71 0.20 13.03
CA CYS A 224 10.42 1.42 12.66
C CYS A 224 11.92 1.34 12.95
N VAL A 225 12.73 1.43 11.89
CA VAL A 225 14.20 1.51 11.93
C VAL A 225 14.63 2.72 11.10
N PRO A 226 14.92 3.88 11.72
CA PRO A 226 15.24 5.13 11.00
C PRO A 226 16.45 5.05 10.05
N THR A 227 17.37 4.11 10.32
CA THR A 227 18.58 3.88 9.54
C THR A 227 18.42 2.83 8.44
N ASP A 228 17.23 2.24 8.28
CA ASP A 228 16.97 1.27 7.22
C ASP A 228 16.56 2.02 5.92
N PRO A 229 17.35 1.95 4.84
CA PRO A 229 17.01 2.61 3.58
C PRO A 229 15.71 2.07 2.96
N ALA A 230 15.28 0.85 3.30
CA ALA A 230 13.98 0.34 2.87
C ALA A 230 12.80 1.02 3.59
N GLN A 231 13.03 1.85 4.61
CA GLN A 231 11.99 2.63 5.30
C GLN A 231 12.10 4.14 5.05
N GLN A 232 13.11 4.60 4.30
CA GLN A 232 13.37 6.01 4.02
C GLN A 232 12.67 6.44 2.73
N PHE A 233 11.54 7.15 2.86
CA PHE A 233 10.75 7.63 1.73
C PHE A 233 11.04 9.09 1.41
N THR A 234 11.03 9.46 0.13
CA THR A 234 11.00 10.84 -0.33
C THR A 234 9.56 11.28 -0.56
N ILE A 235 9.25 12.53 -0.21
CA ILE A 235 7.94 13.15 -0.43
C ILE A 235 8.12 14.30 -1.41
N GLY A 236 7.67 14.11 -2.65
CA GLY A 236 7.71 15.12 -3.69
C GLY A 236 6.45 15.98 -3.74
N THR A 237 6.50 17.09 -4.47
CA THR A 237 5.30 17.80 -4.93
C THR A 237 4.83 17.20 -6.24
N GLY A 238 3.56 16.78 -6.29
CA GLY A 238 2.91 16.31 -7.50
C GLY A 238 2.20 17.43 -8.28
N PRO A 239 1.59 17.12 -9.43
CA PRO A 239 0.75 18.05 -10.17
C PRO A 239 -0.54 18.37 -9.39
N THR A 240 -0.88 19.64 -9.25
CA THR A 240 -2.13 20.10 -8.62
C THR A 240 -3.35 19.45 -9.28
N ALA A 241 -4.23 18.84 -8.49
CA ALA A 241 -5.49 18.25 -8.95
C ALA A 241 -6.66 18.99 -8.29
N ASP A 242 -7.60 19.50 -9.10
CA ASP A 242 -8.78 20.26 -8.62
C ASP A 242 -8.48 21.44 -7.68
N GLY A 243 -7.29 22.02 -7.79
CA GLY A 243 -6.80 23.10 -6.92
C GLY A 243 -6.13 22.62 -5.62
N ASP A 244 -6.26 21.35 -5.27
CA ASP A 244 -5.57 20.74 -4.14
C ASP A 244 -4.09 20.43 -4.47
N ARG A 245 -3.24 20.64 -3.47
CA ARG A 245 -1.84 20.16 -3.53
C ARG A 245 -1.82 18.64 -3.49
N THR A 246 -0.94 18.07 -4.29
CA THR A 246 -0.71 16.64 -4.37
C THR A 246 0.77 16.35 -4.15
N HIS A 247 1.06 15.08 -3.85
CA HIS A 247 2.36 14.62 -3.44
C HIS A 247 2.67 13.28 -4.09
N THR A 248 3.93 13.09 -4.45
CA THR A 248 4.46 11.76 -4.77
C THR A 248 5.15 11.19 -3.55
N ILE A 249 5.12 9.87 -3.41
CA ILE A 249 5.85 9.13 -2.38
C ILE A 249 6.79 8.19 -3.12
N GLY A 250 8.10 8.23 -2.81
CA GLY A 250 9.10 7.40 -3.49
C GLY A 250 10.13 6.81 -2.55
N ASN A 251 10.91 5.86 -3.06
CA ASN A 251 12.10 5.31 -2.43
C ASN A 251 13.13 5.01 -3.54
N GLY A 252 14.30 5.64 -3.47
CA GLY A 252 15.27 5.61 -4.57
C GLY A 252 14.70 6.22 -5.87
N SER A 253 14.75 5.45 -6.96
CA SER A 253 14.21 5.82 -8.28
C SER A 253 12.73 5.44 -8.49
N ALA A 254 12.11 4.74 -7.54
CA ALA A 254 10.77 4.20 -7.68
C ALA A 254 9.73 5.04 -6.93
N PHE A 255 8.51 5.11 -7.48
CA PHE A 255 7.37 5.81 -6.91
C PHE A 255 6.26 4.85 -6.52
N LEU A 256 5.55 5.19 -5.45
CA LEU A 256 4.43 4.45 -4.92
C LEU A 256 3.28 4.49 -5.93
N ARG A 257 2.78 3.32 -6.34
CA ARG A 257 1.70 3.19 -7.32
C ARG A 257 0.72 2.10 -6.89
N HIS A 258 -0.54 2.29 -7.27
CA HIS A 258 -1.57 1.26 -7.08
C HIS A 258 -1.43 0.12 -8.11
N SER A 259 -1.54 -1.12 -7.65
CA SER A 259 -1.62 -2.34 -8.45
C SER A 259 -2.85 -3.15 -8.03
N SER A 260 -3.73 -3.45 -8.99
CA SER A 260 -4.92 -4.27 -8.76
C SER A 260 -4.62 -5.73 -8.35
N GLN A 261 -3.37 -6.18 -8.51
CA GLN A 261 -2.93 -7.54 -8.15
C GLN A 261 -2.11 -7.58 -6.85
N LEU A 262 -1.44 -6.49 -6.48
CA LEU A 262 -0.40 -6.47 -5.44
C LEU A 262 -0.61 -5.36 -4.40
N GLY A 263 -1.74 -4.65 -4.41
CA GLY A 263 -1.96 -3.51 -3.52
C GLY A 263 -1.07 -2.33 -3.88
N LEU A 264 -0.45 -1.67 -2.89
CA LEU A 264 0.51 -0.60 -3.14
C LEU A 264 1.93 -1.14 -3.28
N VAL A 265 2.56 -0.77 -4.40
CA VAL A 265 3.89 -1.21 -4.81
C VAL A 265 4.76 0.00 -5.15
N LEU A 266 6.08 -0.18 -5.09
CA LEU A 266 7.01 0.74 -5.73
C LEU A 266 7.28 0.28 -7.16
N ALA A 267 7.21 1.20 -8.11
CA ALA A 267 7.58 0.97 -9.50
C ALA A 267 8.43 2.12 -10.03
N GLU A 268 9.35 1.82 -10.94
CA GLU A 268 9.94 2.85 -11.78
C GLU A 268 8.82 3.43 -12.68
N ALA A 269 8.62 4.74 -12.58
CA ALA A 269 7.54 5.49 -13.19
C ALA A 269 7.94 6.97 -13.26
N ASP A 270 7.28 7.75 -14.10
CA ASP A 270 7.44 9.20 -14.06
C ASP A 270 6.65 9.74 -12.87
N ALA A 271 7.26 10.63 -12.07
CA ALA A 271 6.61 11.27 -10.91
C ALA A 271 5.37 12.13 -11.28
N ALA A 272 5.08 12.30 -12.56
CA ALA A 272 3.90 12.98 -13.08
C ALA A 272 2.74 12.02 -13.42
N ASP A 273 2.96 10.71 -13.39
CA ASP A 273 1.92 9.70 -13.68
C ASP A 273 0.81 9.78 -12.63
N ALA A 274 -0.45 9.93 -13.08
CA ALA A 274 -1.60 10.17 -12.20
C ALA A 274 -1.79 9.09 -11.11
N ASP A 275 -1.39 7.84 -11.37
CA ASP A 275 -1.47 6.75 -10.39
C ASP A 275 -0.37 6.77 -9.31
N THR A 276 0.60 7.68 -9.40
CA THR A 276 1.69 7.90 -8.43
C THR A 276 1.44 9.09 -7.49
N VAL A 277 0.27 9.74 -7.63
CA VAL A 277 -0.02 11.05 -7.05
C VAL A 277 -1.10 10.94 -5.97
N PHE A 278 -0.80 11.49 -4.79
CA PHE A 278 -1.61 11.36 -3.58
C PHE A 278 -1.95 12.73 -2.97
N ARG A 279 -3.12 12.82 -2.34
CA ARG A 279 -3.53 13.93 -1.45
C ARG A 279 -3.34 13.49 0.00
N PHE A 280 -2.82 14.39 0.83
CA PHE A 280 -2.68 14.17 2.27
C PHE A 280 -3.79 14.93 3.01
N VAL A 281 -4.79 14.19 3.47
CA VAL A 281 -5.93 14.75 4.19
C VAL A 281 -5.56 14.85 5.68
N ASP A 282 -5.34 16.08 6.15
CA ASP A 282 -5.05 16.41 7.55
C ASP A 282 -6.19 15.92 8.46
N ASN A 283 -5.85 15.01 9.38
CA ASN A 283 -6.77 14.49 10.39
C ASN A 283 -6.33 14.89 11.81
N GLY A 284 -5.71 16.06 11.93
CA GLY A 284 -5.41 16.71 13.21
C GLY A 284 -4.00 16.42 13.75
N ALA A 285 -3.84 16.65 15.05
CA ALA A 285 -2.55 16.44 15.72
C ALA A 285 -2.19 14.95 15.78
N ALA A 286 -0.93 14.63 15.50
CA ALA A 286 -0.42 13.27 15.68
C ALA A 286 -0.44 12.89 17.17
N PRO A 287 -0.83 11.65 17.51
CA PRO A 287 -0.67 11.14 18.87
C PRO A 287 0.83 11.05 19.21
N ARG A 288 1.16 11.41 20.45
CA ARG A 288 2.55 11.41 20.95
C ARG A 288 3.08 9.98 21.14
#